data_AF-C1BF42-F1
#
_entry.id   AF-C1BF42-F1
#
_cell.length_a   1.000
_cell.length_b   1.000
_cell.length_c   1.000
_cell.angle_alpha   90.00
_cell.angle_beta   90.00
_cell.angle_gamma   90.00
#
_symmetry.space_group_name_H-M   'P 1'
#
loop_
_entity.id
_entity.type
_entity.pdbx_description
1 polymer ?
#
loop_
_entity_poly.entity_id
_entity_poly.type
_entity_poly.pdbx_seq_one_letter_code
_entity_poly.pdbx_strand_id
1 'polypeptide(L)'
;MDEFQTGEETAFVVDEVSTIIKESVEGAIGGNAYQHSRVNQWTTNVVEQSLSQLSKLGKPFKYIVTCVIMQKNGAGLQTASSCFWDNTTDGSCTVRWGNKSMYCIVSVFGLAI
;
A
#
# COMPACT_ATOMS: atom_id res chain seq x y z
N MET A 1 6.80 28.46 18.00
CA MET A 1 7.69 28.90 16.90
C MET A 1 7.84 27.66 16.07
N ASP A 2 6.91 27.45 15.14
CA ASP A 2 6.86 26.24 14.32
C ASP A 2 8.06 26.26 13.39
N GLU A 3 8.98 25.32 13.60
CA GLU A 3 10.05 25.03 12.65
C GLU A 3 9.39 24.67 11.33
N PHE A 4 9.66 25.46 10.29
CA PHE A 4 9.25 25.14 8.92
C PHE A 4 9.88 23.79 8.56
N GLN A 5 9.10 22.72 8.63
CA GLN A 5 9.49 21.42 8.08
C GLN A 5 9.82 21.62 6.60
N THR A 6 10.98 21.12 6.20
CA THR A 6 11.47 21.29 4.84
C THR A 6 10.53 20.58 3.85
N GLY A 7 10.38 21.11 2.63
CA GLY A 7 9.39 20.61 1.66
C GLY A 7 9.57 19.13 1.26
N GLU A 8 10.72 18.51 1.54
CA GLU A 8 10.94 17.07 1.37
C GLU A 8 10.37 16.24 2.54
N GLU A 9 10.33 16.77 3.77
CA GLU A 9 9.78 16.08 4.95
C GLU A 9 8.26 15.94 4.89
N THR A 10 7.58 16.85 4.18
CA THR A 10 6.12 16.86 4.02
C THR A 10 5.65 16.22 2.72
N ALA A 11 6.56 15.74 1.87
CA ALA A 11 6.22 15.18 0.56
C ALA A 11 5.82 13.69 0.63
N PHE A 12 4.84 13.32 -0.20
CA PHE A 12 4.49 11.93 -0.47
C PHE A 12 5.53 11.29 -1.41
N VAL A 13 6.49 10.57 -0.85
CA VAL A 13 7.58 9.95 -1.62
C VAL A 13 7.15 8.55 -2.11
N VAL A 14 6.79 8.45 -3.39
CA VAL A 14 6.23 7.22 -4.00
C VAL A 14 7.17 6.02 -3.86
N ASP A 15 8.49 6.21 -3.99
CA ASP A 15 9.48 5.13 -3.93
C ASP A 15 9.64 4.55 -2.51
N GLU A 16 9.58 5.41 -1.49
CA GLU A 16 9.59 5.02 -0.08
C GLU A 16 8.33 4.19 0.25
N VAL A 17 7.16 4.71 -0.14
CA VAL A 17 5.89 4.01 0.03
C VAL A 17 5.86 2.68 -0.73
N SER A 18 6.36 2.65 -1.97
CA SER A 18 6.47 1.44 -2.80
C SER A 18 7.32 0.37 -2.13
N THR A 19 8.41 0.76 -1.49
CA THR A 19 9.31 -0.15 -0.75
C THR A 19 8.60 -0.75 0.46
N ILE A 20 7.94 0.09 1.28
CA ILE A 20 7.14 -0.37 2.43
C ILE A 20 6.08 -1.38 2.02
N ILE A 21 5.36 -1.11 0.92
CA ILE A 21 4.33 -2.02 0.42
C ILE A 21 4.96 -3.35 0.00
N LYS A 22 6.06 -3.34 -0.76
CA LYS A 22 6.73 -4.56 -1.23
C LYS A 22 7.19 -5.43 -0.07
N GLU A 23 7.82 -4.83 0.95
CA GLU A 23 8.27 -5.54 2.14
C GLU A 23 7.09 -6.13 2.94
N SER A 24 6.01 -5.36 3.10
CA SER A 24 4.80 -5.82 3.80
C SER A 24 4.13 -6.99 3.08
N VAL A 25 4.08 -6.96 1.75
CA VAL A 25 3.54 -8.06 0.94
C VAL A 25 4.45 -9.29 1.02
N GLU A 26 5.76 -9.12 0.85
CA GLU A 26 6.71 -10.23 0.89
C GLU A 26 6.72 -10.92 2.27
N GLY A 27 6.70 -10.14 3.35
CA GLY A 27 6.62 -10.65 4.72
C GLY A 27 5.32 -11.40 5.04
N ALA A 28 4.19 -10.97 4.46
CA ALA A 28 2.89 -11.61 4.70
C ALA A 28 2.64 -12.86 3.84
N ILE A 29 2.98 -12.81 2.55
CA ILE A 29 2.56 -13.83 1.56
C ILE A 29 3.67 -14.35 0.65
N GLY A 30 4.89 -13.83 0.72
CA GLY A 30 6.01 -14.13 -0.21
C GLY A 30 6.22 -15.60 -0.52
N GLY A 31 6.39 -16.42 0.53
CA GLY A 31 6.64 -17.86 0.43
C GLY A 31 5.39 -18.75 0.32
N ASN A 32 4.18 -18.18 0.28
CA ASN A 32 2.94 -18.97 0.37
C ASN A 32 2.32 -19.22 -1.01
N ALA A 33 1.84 -20.44 -1.25
CA ALA A 33 0.89 -20.69 -2.33
C ALA A 33 -0.52 -20.25 -1.91
N TYR A 34 -1.36 -19.85 -2.86
CA TYR A 34 -2.73 -19.39 -2.61
C TYR A 34 -3.54 -20.42 -1.80
N GLN A 35 -4.14 -19.96 -0.71
CA GLN A 35 -5.04 -20.74 0.15
C GLN A 35 -6.23 -19.87 0.54
N HIS A 36 -7.42 -20.21 0.04
CA HIS A 36 -8.63 -19.39 0.22
C HIS A 36 -8.93 -19.08 1.69
N SER A 37 -8.77 -20.06 2.59
CA SER A 37 -8.99 -19.91 4.03
C SER A 37 -8.07 -18.89 4.70
N ARG A 38 -6.91 -18.58 4.11
CA ARG A 38 -5.92 -17.64 4.67
C ARG A 38 -6.00 -16.24 4.08
N VAL A 39 -6.76 -16.04 3.00
CA VAL A 39 -6.81 -14.76 2.27
C VAL A 39 -7.21 -13.60 3.18
N ASN A 40 -8.23 -13.77 4.02
CA ASN A 40 -8.66 -12.71 4.94
C ASN A 40 -7.54 -12.30 5.91
N GLN A 41 -6.85 -13.27 6.50
CA GLN A 41 -5.73 -13.02 7.39
C GLN A 41 -4.58 -12.33 6.65
N TRP A 42 -4.24 -12.78 5.44
CA TRP A 42 -3.18 -12.18 4.64
C TRP A 42 -3.49 -10.73 4.26
N THR A 43 -4.71 -10.45 3.83
CA THR A 43 -5.15 -9.08 3.51
C THR A 43 -5.02 -8.18 4.74
N THR A 44 -5.51 -8.61 5.91
CA THR A 44 -5.35 -7.86 7.18
C THR A 44 -3.88 -7.63 7.51
N ASN A 45 -3.04 -8.66 7.46
CA ASN A 45 -1.62 -8.55 7.77
C ASN A 45 -0.90 -7.55 6.85
N VAL A 46 -1.16 -7.58 5.54
CA VAL A 46 -0.55 -6.65 4.57
C VAL A 46 -0.97 -5.22 4.88
N VAL A 47 -2.26 -4.98 5.16
CA VAL A 47 -2.78 -3.65 5.47
C VAL A 47 -2.21 -3.11 6.78
N GLU A 48 -2.22 -3.91 7.85
CA GLU A 48 -1.70 -3.51 9.16
C GLU A 48 -0.20 -3.25 9.14
N GLN A 49 0.59 -4.12 8.49
CA GLN A 49 2.03 -3.90 8.35
C GLN A 49 2.33 -2.63 7.55
N SER A 50 1.63 -2.42 6.42
CA SER A 50 1.80 -1.22 5.60
C SER A 50 1.46 0.05 6.39
N LEU A 51 0.30 0.09 7.05
CA LEU A 51 -0.12 1.23 7.88
C LEU A 51 0.83 1.48 9.05
N SER A 52 1.31 0.43 9.71
CA SER A 52 2.26 0.55 10.82
C SER A 52 3.61 1.11 10.39
N GLN A 53 4.12 0.74 9.20
CA GLN A 53 5.37 1.30 8.69
C GLN A 53 5.18 2.73 8.16
N LEU A 54 4.07 3.01 7.48
CA LEU A 54 3.74 4.37 7.01
C LEU A 54 3.59 5.35 8.19
N SER A 55 2.94 4.95 9.29
CA SER A 55 2.79 5.81 10.45
C SER A 55 4.12 6.11 11.16
N LYS A 56 5.09 5.20 11.10
CA LYS A 56 6.45 5.41 11.65
C LYS A 56 7.28 6.41 10.86
N LEU A 57 6.88 6.75 9.63
CA LEU A 57 7.54 7.82 8.88
C LEU A 57 7.34 9.19 9.54
N GLY A 58 6.35 9.34 10.42
CA GLY A 58 6.10 10.59 11.14
C GLY A 58 5.69 11.76 10.25
N LYS A 59 5.34 11.50 8.99
CA LYS A 59 4.91 12.52 8.03
C LYS A 59 3.44 12.91 8.27
N PRO A 60 3.05 14.18 8.01
CA PRO A 60 1.71 14.69 8.29
C PRO A 60 0.69 14.22 7.24
N PHE A 61 0.41 12.92 7.19
CA PHE A 61 -0.52 12.32 6.24
C PHE A 61 -1.59 11.48 6.94
N LYS A 62 -2.81 11.50 6.39
CA LYS A 62 -3.79 10.44 6.56
C LYS A 62 -3.55 9.39 5.49
N TYR A 63 -3.31 8.15 5.90
CA TYR A 63 -3.07 7.04 4.98
C TYR A 63 -4.32 6.16 4.82
N ILE A 64 -4.63 5.80 3.57
CA ILE A 64 -5.64 4.80 3.21
C ILE A 64 -4.93 3.68 2.47
N VAL A 65 -5.09 2.44 2.91
CA VAL A 65 -4.47 1.26 2.28
C VAL A 65 -5.54 0.27 1.87
N THR A 66 -5.55 -0.11 0.60
CA THR A 66 -6.42 -1.13 0.02
C THR A 66 -5.58 -2.29 -0.48
N CYS A 67 -5.88 -3.51 -0.05
CA CYS A 67 -5.21 -4.73 -0.51
C CYS A 67 -6.22 -5.69 -1.16
N VAL A 68 -5.88 -6.21 -2.34
CA VAL A 68 -6.67 -7.18 -3.10
C VAL A 68 -5.79 -8.38 -3.40
N ILE A 69 -6.19 -9.57 -2.92
CA ILE A 69 -5.54 -10.85 -3.23
C ILE A 69 -6.46 -11.65 -4.14
N MET A 70 -5.93 -12.15 -5.24
CA MET A 70 -6.68 -12.89 -6.26
C MET A 70 -5.95 -14.16 -6.68
N GLN A 71 -6.66 -15.29 -6.77
CA GLN A 71 -6.12 -16.53 -7.29
C GLN A 71 -5.79 -16.44 -8.79
N LYS A 72 -4.64 -17.00 -9.20
CA LYS A 72 -4.30 -17.20 -10.63
C LYS A 72 -4.97 -18.47 -11.15
N ASN A 73 -6.18 -18.32 -11.67
CA ASN A 73 -6.94 -19.42 -12.28
C ASN A 73 -7.50 -19.04 -13.66
N GLY A 74 -6.97 -17.98 -14.29
CA GLY A 74 -7.46 -17.46 -15.56
C GLY A 74 -8.55 -16.39 -15.46
N ALA A 75 -9.05 -16.09 -14.25
CA ALA A 75 -9.95 -14.96 -14.05
C ALA A 75 -9.22 -13.61 -14.24
N GLY A 76 -9.94 -12.62 -14.77
CA GLY A 76 -9.46 -11.24 -14.92
C GLY A 76 -9.83 -10.35 -13.73
N LEU A 77 -9.04 -9.31 -13.49
CA LEU A 77 -9.30 -8.28 -12.49
C LEU A 77 -8.96 -6.91 -13.06
N GLN A 78 -9.92 -5.98 -12.94
CA GLN A 78 -9.72 -4.57 -13.25
C GLN A 78 -10.04 -3.75 -12.00
N THR A 79 -9.10 -2.93 -11.57
CA THR A 79 -9.25 -2.01 -10.45
C THR A 79 -8.91 -0.61 -10.93
N ALA A 80 -9.78 0.34 -10.64
CA ALA A 80 -9.58 1.76 -10.89
C ALA A 80 -9.88 2.54 -9.61
N SER A 81 -9.31 3.73 -9.49
CA SER A 81 -9.55 4.63 -8.36
C SER A 81 -9.75 6.04 -8.90
N SER A 82 -10.73 6.75 -8.35
CA SER A 82 -10.99 8.16 -8.64
C SER A 82 -10.70 8.97 -7.38
N CYS A 83 -9.89 10.00 -7.50
CA CYS A 83 -9.46 10.84 -6.39
C CYS A 83 -9.81 12.30 -6.69
N PHE A 84 -10.29 13.01 -5.67
CA PHE A 84 -10.46 14.47 -5.70
C PHE A 84 -9.74 15.03 -4.49
N TRP A 85 -8.58 15.65 -4.73
CA TRP A 85 -7.57 15.96 -3.73
C TRP A 85 -6.61 17.05 -4.25
N ASP A 86 -5.62 17.46 -3.45
CA ASP A 86 -4.62 18.44 -3.84
C ASP A 86 -3.44 17.74 -4.56
N ASN A 87 -3.25 18.04 -5.85
CA ASN A 87 -2.21 17.44 -6.68
C ASN A 87 -0.78 17.87 -6.31
N THR A 88 -0.62 18.84 -5.40
CA THR A 88 0.70 19.32 -4.95
C THR A 88 1.18 18.60 -3.69
N THR A 89 0.26 18.17 -2.83
CA THR A 89 0.58 17.60 -1.51
C THR A 89 0.13 16.15 -1.36
N ASP A 90 -0.95 15.74 -2.02
CA ASP A 90 -1.53 14.41 -1.91
C ASP A 90 -0.95 13.45 -2.96
N GLY A 91 -0.97 12.15 -2.67
CA GLY A 91 -0.35 11.16 -3.55
C GLY A 91 -0.90 9.75 -3.38
N SER A 92 -0.65 8.92 -4.40
CA SER A 92 -0.94 7.48 -4.33
C SER A 92 0.23 6.65 -4.85
N CYS A 93 0.30 5.42 -4.36
CA CYS A 93 1.22 4.41 -4.82
C CYS A 93 0.47 3.08 -4.95
N THR A 94 0.53 2.46 -6.12
CA THR A 94 -0.02 1.12 -6.34
C THR A 94 1.10 0.16 -6.70
N VAL A 95 1.24 -0.89 -5.90
CA VAL A 95 2.16 -2.00 -6.15
C VAL A 95 1.38 -3.23 -6.58
N ARG A 96 1.85 -3.86 -7.65
CA ARG A 96 1.35 -5.14 -8.14
C ARG A 96 2.41 -6.21 -7.85
N TRP A 97 2.08 -7.14 -6.97
CA TRP A 97 2.90 -8.29 -6.63
C TRP A 97 2.21 -9.57 -7.13
N GLY A 98 2.98 -10.61 -7.38
CA GLY A 98 2.40 -11.90 -7.70
C GLY A 98 3.43 -13.02 -7.69
N ASN A 99 2.94 -14.22 -7.36
CA ASN A 99 3.72 -15.45 -7.44
C ASN A 99 3.08 -16.43 -8.43
N LYS A 100 3.43 -17.72 -8.36
CA LYS A 100 2.89 -18.73 -9.27
C LYS A 100 1.37 -18.94 -9.13
N SER A 101 0.78 -18.62 -7.98
CA SER A 101 -0.58 -19.04 -7.61
C SER A 101 -1.56 -17.89 -7.35
N MET A 102 -1.09 -16.67 -7.12
CA MET A 102 -1.93 -15.51 -6.84
C MET A 102 -1.29 -14.18 -7.25
N TYR A 103 -2.14 -13.18 -7.46
CA TYR A 103 -1.81 -11.77 -7.52
C TYR A 103 -2.15 -11.10 -6.19
N CYS A 104 -1.37 -10.08 -5.82
CA CYS A 104 -1.68 -9.16 -4.73
C CYS A 104 -1.49 -7.73 -5.25
N ILE A 105 -2.54 -6.92 -5.18
CA ILE A 105 -2.53 -5.51 -5.57
C ILE A 105 -2.75 -4.70 -4.31
N VAL A 106 -1.81 -3.81 -4.00
CA VAL A 106 -1.92 -2.91 -2.86
C VAL A 106 -1.86 -1.48 -3.35
N SER A 107 -2.86 -0.69 -2.99
CA SER A 107 -2.93 0.75 -3.28
C SER A 107 -2.91 1.53 -1.97
N VAL A 108 -1.98 2.46 -1.86
CA VAL A 108 -1.86 3.40 -0.75
C VAL A 108 -2.19 4.79 -1.26
N PHE A 109 -3.00 5.53 -0.51
CA PHE A 109 -3.29 6.95 -0.72
C PHE A 109 -2.84 7.71 0.52
N GLY A 110 -2.00 8.73 0.35
CA GLY A 110 -1.61 9.66 1.40
C GLY A 110 -2.24 11.02 1.13
N LEU A 111 -3.00 11.52 2.11
CA LEU A 111 -3.60 12.85 2.07
C LEU A 111 -2.95 13.73 3.14
N ALA A 112 -2.34 14.84 2.75
CA ALA A 112 -1.64 15.75 3.66
C ALA A 112 -2.62 16.39 4.67
N ILE A 113 -2.12 16.72 5.87
CA ILE A 113 -2.87 17.32 6.98
C ILE A 113 -2.40 18.74 7.25
#